data_AF-A0A7W7RGU1-F1
#
_entry.id   AF-A0A7W7RGU1-F1
#
_cell.length_a   1.000
_cell.length_b   1.000
_cell.length_c   1.000
_cell.angle_alpha   90.00
_cell.angle_beta   90.00
_cell.angle_gamma   90.00
#
_symmetry.space_group_name_H-M   'P 1'
#
loop_
_entity.id
_entity.type
_entity.pdbx_description
1 polymer ?
#
loop_
_entity_poly.entity_id
_entity_poly.type
_entity_poly.pdbx_seq_one_letter_code
_entity_poly.pdbx_strand_id
1 'polypeptide(L)' 'MIFGEEDRRWRSSSAAEYRAVAGAHVELLPGIGHSPMLGDPPRTAAPLTAFIASVLSGQ' A
#
# COMPACT_ATOMS: atom_id res chain seq x y z
N MET A 1 -1.60 3.97 -1.60
CA MET A 1 -1.60 3.60 -0.16
C MET A 1 -1.25 2.12 -0.06
N ILE A 2 -0.36 1.75 0.85
CA ILE A 2 0.06 0.35 1.08
C ILE A 2 -0.23 0.02 2.54
N PHE A 3 -0.99 -1.04 2.80
CA PHE A 3 -1.39 -1.52 4.11
C PHE A 3 -0.86 -2.93 4.36
N GLY A 4 -0.54 -3.24 5.62
CA GLY A 4 -0.44 -4.62 6.06
C GLY A 4 -1.84 -5.15 6.38
N GLU A 5 -2.19 -6.32 5.85
CA GLU A 5 -3.50 -6.94 6.12
C GLU A 5 -3.67 -7.31 7.60
N GLU A 6 -2.57 -7.67 8.26
CA GLU A 6 -2.51 -8.06 9.68
C GLU A 6 -2.15 -6.89 10.61
N ASP A 7 -2.30 -5.65 10.17
CA ASP A 7 -2.10 -4.48 11.03
C ASP A 7 -3.02 -4.55 12.27
N ARG A 8 -2.40 -4.54 13.45
CA ARG A 8 -3.09 -4.56 14.76
C ARG A 8 -3.21 -3.18 15.40
N ARG A 9 -2.53 -2.17 14.87
CA ARG A 9 -2.63 -0.78 15.29
C ARG A 9 -3.76 -0.07 14.56
N TRP A 10 -3.90 -0.32 13.26
CA TRP A 10 -5.00 0.18 12.44
C TRP A 10 -5.73 -0.96 11.76
N ARG A 11 -7.07 -0.90 11.72
CA ARG A 11 -7.87 -1.93 11.04
C ARG A 11 -7.63 -1.85 9.54
N SER A 12 -7.17 -2.93 8.93
CA SER A 12 -6.95 -3.03 7.48
C SER A 12 -8.22 -2.76 6.65
N SER A 13 -9.42 -2.91 7.23
CA SER A 13 -10.69 -2.56 6.58
C SER A 13 -10.80 -1.08 6.19
N SER A 14 -10.10 -0.16 6.88
CA SER A 14 -10.11 1.27 6.53
C SER A 14 -9.45 1.55 5.17
N ALA A 15 -8.65 0.61 4.64
CA ALA A 15 -8.04 0.71 3.32
C ALA A 15 -9.10 0.95 2.22
N ALA A 16 -10.32 0.40 2.40
CA ALA A 16 -11.41 0.58 1.45
C ALA A 16 -11.88 2.05 1.34
N GLU A 17 -11.78 2.82 2.41
CA GLU A 17 -12.23 4.22 2.45
C GLU A 17 -11.39 5.11 1.52
N TYR A 18 -10.12 4.76 1.29
CA TYR A 18 -9.24 5.49 0.39
C TYR A 18 -9.62 5.36 -1.08
N ARG A 19 -10.47 4.38 -1.46
CA ARG A 19 -10.97 4.25 -2.84
C ARG A 19 -11.92 5.38 -3.23
N ALA A 20 -12.39 6.19 -2.27
CA ALA A 20 -13.17 7.39 -2.56
C ALA A 20 -12.34 8.50 -3.24
N VAL A 21 -11.00 8.44 -3.16
CA VAL A 21 -10.10 9.41 -3.81
C VAL A 21 -9.83 9.00 -5.25
N ALA A 22 -10.18 9.85 -6.22
CA ALA A 22 -9.94 9.59 -7.63
C ALA A 22 -8.43 9.37 -7.91
N GLY A 23 -8.11 8.31 -8.65
CA GLY A 23 -6.72 7.93 -8.93
C GLY A 23 -5.98 7.28 -7.76
N ALA A 24 -6.63 7.04 -6.62
CA ALA A 24 -5.98 6.35 -5.52
C ALA A 24 -5.86 4.85 -5.78
N HIS A 25 -4.64 4.34 -5.67
CA HIS A 25 -4.35 2.92 -5.65
C HIS A 25 -4.15 2.45 -4.21
N VAL A 26 -4.81 1.36 -3.83
CA VAL A 26 -4.78 0.79 -2.48
C VAL A 26 -4.30 -0.66 -2.57
N GLU A 27 -3.18 -0.94 -1.91
CA GLU A 27 -2.58 -2.28 -1.83
C GLU A 27 -2.67 -2.82 -0.40
N LEU A 28 -3.12 -4.06 -0.26
CA LEU A 28 -3.15 -4.81 1.00
C LEU A 28 -2.17 -5.98 0.88
N LEU A 29 -1.19 -6.03 1.78
CA LEU A 29 -0.15 -7.05 1.79
C LEU A 29 -0.49 -8.15 2.82
N PRO A 30 -0.83 -9.38 2.39
CA PRO A 30 -1.13 -10.49 3.30
C PRO A 30 0.10 -10.89 4.12
N GLY A 31 -0.12 -11.24 5.39
CA GLY A 31 0.96 -11.65 6.29
C GLY A 31 1.82 -10.50 6.83
N ILE A 32 1.46 -9.24 6.53
CA ILE A 32 2.23 -8.06 6.91
C ILE A 32 1.45 -7.23 7.95
N GLY A 33 2.14 -6.82 9.01
CA GLY A 33 1.58 -5.98 10.07
C GLY A 33 1.68 -4.48 9.82
N HIS A 34 1.69 -3.70 10.89
CA HIS A 34 1.60 -2.22 10.84
C HIS A 34 2.71 -1.50 10.07
N SER A 35 3.90 -2.09 9.98
CA SER A 35 5.05 -1.46 9.34
C SER A 35 5.53 -2.27 8.13
N PRO A 36 4.82 -2.21 6.98
CA PRO A 36 5.15 -3.00 5.80
C PRO A 36 6.59 -2.87 5.33
N MET A 37 7.12 -1.63 5.34
CA MET A 37 8.50 -1.34 4.96
C MET A 37 9.54 -2.08 5.81
N LEU A 38 9.20 -2.47 7.04
CA LEU A 38 10.07 -3.25 7.93
C LEU A 38 9.77 -4.76 7.84
N GLY A 39 8.50 -5.15 7.66
CA GLY A 39 8.08 -6.55 7.65
C GLY A 39 8.47 -7.31 6.39
N ASP A 40 8.36 -6.67 5.22
CA ASP A 40 8.83 -7.21 3.94
C ASP A 40 9.18 -6.04 3.01
N PRO A 41 10.43 -5.52 3.09
CA PRO A 41 10.85 -4.38 2.28
C PRO A 41 10.69 -4.60 0.77
N PRO A 42 11.08 -5.75 0.18
CA PRO A 42 10.88 -6.01 -1.25
C PRO A 42 9.42 -5.93 -1.69
N ARG A 43 8.49 -6.57 -0.97
CA ARG A 43 7.05 -6.51 -1.33
C ARG A 43 6.46 -5.12 -1.19
N THR A 44 6.98 -4.31 -0.27
CA THR A 44 6.55 -2.93 -0.11
C THR A 44 7.15 -2.02 -1.20
N ALA A 45 8.40 -2.26 -1.61
CA ALA A 45 9.09 -1.45 -2.59
C ALA A 45 8.50 -1.60 -4.00
N ALA A 46 8.06 -2.80 -4.39
CA ALA A 46 7.53 -3.07 -5.73
C ALA A 46 6.36 -2.15 -6.15
N PRO A 47 5.26 -2.01 -5.39
CA PRO A 47 4.18 -1.10 -5.75
C PRO A 47 4.61 0.38 -5.67
N LEU A 48 5.55 0.73 -4.77
CA LEU A 48 6.06 2.10 -4.66
C LEU A 48 6.87 2.51 -5.89
N THR A 49 7.77 1.66 -6.37
CA THR A 49 8.59 1.95 -7.55
C THR A 49 7.75 1.95 -8.83
N ALA A 50 6.77 1.05 -8.94
CA ALA A 50 5.81 1.06 -10.05
C ALA A 50 5.02 2.38 -10.10
N PHE A 51 4.55 2.86 -8.95
CA PHE A 51 3.89 4.17 -8.86
C PHE A 51 4.82 5.31 -9.28
N ILE A 52 6.06 5.34 -8.80
CA ILE A 52 7.05 6.37 -9.18
C ILE A 52 7.27 6.36 -10.70
N ALA A 53 7.42 5.18 -11.31
CA ALA A 53 7.58 5.05 -12.75
C ALA A 53 6.37 5.57 -13.54
N SER A 54 5.14 5.30 -13.06
CA SER A 54 3.90 5.84 -13.62
C SER A 54 3.90 7.36 -13.63
N VAL A 55 4.20 7.97 -12.48
CA VAL A 55 4.23 9.43 -12.31
C VAL A 55 5.28 10.06 -13.24
N LEU A 56 6.47 9.46 -13.32
CA LEU A 56 7.53 9.94 -14.20
C LEU A 56 7.19 9.80 -15.69
N SER A 57 6.28 8.87 -16.03
CA SER A 57 5.79 8.65 -17.39
C SER A 57 4.57 9.51 -17.74
N GLY A 58 4.07 10.33 -16.81
CA GLY A 58 2.89 11.18 -17.02
C GLY A 58 1.56 10.44 -17.04
N GLN A 59 1.50 9.24 -16.43
CA GLN A 59 0.25 8.52 -16.14
C GLN A 59 -0.36 8.96 -14.82
#